data_AF-A0A0D2IV50-F1
#
_entry.id   AF-A0A0D2IV50-F1
#
_cell.length_a   1.000
_cell.length_b   1.000
_cell.length_c   1.000
_cell.angle_alpha   90.00
_cell.angle_beta   90.00
_cell.angle_gamma   90.00
#
_symmetry.space_group_name_H-M   'P 1'
#
loop_
_entity.id
_entity.type
_entity.pdbx_description
1 polymer ?
#
loop_
_entity_poly.entity_id
_entity_poly.type
_entity_poly.pdbx_seq_one_letter_code
_entity_poly.pdbx_strand_id
1 'polypeptide(L)'
;MRLLVRATHADGRALRVRPATSTPFVVATRRVRNDLKADIASVDDPVGTLLHMGRETIRKLKNLRTAAEQAGKEINIPENRVVKVGDFQALVRRADQDGHLRQQLRCVLKLSEDKWKEARERALRAVVPDNRMRAWYANRR
;
A
#
# COMPACT_ATOMS: atom_id res chain seq x y z
N MET A 1 0.29 9.93 -20.67
CA MET A 1 -1.12 9.61 -20.35
C MET A 1 -2.02 10.38 -21.33
N ARG A 2 -3.19 9.83 -21.69
CA ARG A 2 -4.20 10.54 -22.50
C ARG A 2 -5.56 10.33 -21.85
N LEU A 3 -6.37 11.39 -21.76
CA LEU A 3 -7.75 11.29 -21.29
C LEU A 3 -8.66 11.11 -22.49
N LEU A 4 -9.57 10.14 -22.39
CA LEU A 4 -10.61 9.89 -23.37
C LEU A 4 -11.95 10.19 -22.72
N VAL A 5 -12.75 11.05 -23.36
CA VAL A 5 -14.11 11.34 -22.93
C VAL A 5 -15.07 10.86 -24.02
N ARG A 6 -16.06 10.05 -23.63
CA ARG A 6 -17.11 9.56 -24.53
C ARG A 6 -18.48 9.96 -23.98
N ALA A 7 -19.31 10.54 -24.85
CA ALA A 7 -20.71 10.80 -24.52
C ALA A 7 -21.53 9.49 -24.66
N THR A 8 -22.39 9.23 -23.69
CA THR A 8 -23.34 8.10 -23.71
C THR A 8 -24.72 8.59 -23.32
N HIS A 9 -25.78 7.95 -23.82
CA HIS A 9 -27.13 8.18 -23.32
C HIS A 9 -27.26 7.71 -21.87
N ALA A 10 -28.29 8.19 -21.17
CA ALA A 10 -28.60 7.79 -19.79
C ALA A 10 -28.83 6.27 -19.64
N ASP A 11 -29.25 5.59 -20.71
CA ASP A 11 -29.44 4.14 -20.79
C ASP A 11 -28.17 3.35 -21.16
N GLY A 12 -27.02 4.04 -21.28
CA GLY A 12 -25.73 3.43 -21.63
C GLY A 12 -25.49 3.24 -23.13
N ARG A 13 -26.44 3.62 -24.01
CA ARG A 13 -26.24 3.55 -25.47
C ARG A 13 -25.18 4.55 -25.92
N ALA A 14 -24.38 4.16 -26.91
CA ALA A 14 -23.38 5.03 -27.50
C ALA A 14 -24.04 6.14 -28.33
N LEU A 15 -23.68 7.39 -28.06
CA LEU A 15 -24.08 8.52 -28.88
C LEU A 15 -23.19 8.60 -30.13
N ARG A 16 -23.73 9.05 -31.27
CA ARG A 16 -22.94 9.37 -32.48
C ARG A 16 -22.15 10.69 -32.32
N VAL A 17 -21.53 10.88 -31.18
CA VAL A 17 -20.63 12.00 -30.89
C VAL A 17 -19.21 11.45 -30.88
N ARG A 18 -18.32 12.07 -31.65
CA ARG A 18 -16.91 11.64 -31.69
C ARG A 18 -16.29 11.81 -30.30
N PRO A 19 -15.57 10.80 -29.79
CA PRO A 19 -14.90 10.93 -28.50
C PRO A 19 -13.83 12.02 -28.57
N ALA A 20 -13.72 12.79 -27.49
CA ALA A 20 -12.66 13.79 -27.35
C ALA A 20 -11.45 13.14 -26.68
N THR A 21 -10.27 13.32 -27.28
CA THR A 21 -9.00 12.85 -26.72
C THR A 21 -8.17 14.07 -26.35
N SER A 22 -7.62 14.10 -25.14
CA SER A 22 -6.68 15.15 -24.76
C SER A 22 -5.40 15.06 -25.57
N THR A 23 -4.68 16.17 -25.71
CA THR A 23 -3.26 16.12 -26.07
C THR A 23 -2.48 15.30 -25.03
N PRO A 24 -1.33 14.70 -25.38
CA PRO A 24 -0.49 14.02 -24.40
C PRO A 24 -0.13 14.98 -23.27
N PHE A 25 -0.38 14.55 -22.04
CA PHE A 25 0.02 15.30 -20.87
C PHE A 25 0.70 14.39 -19.86
N VAL A 26 1.49 15.02 -19.01
CA VAL A 26 2.16 14.39 -17.87
C VAL A 26 1.52 14.98 -16.63
N VAL A 27 1.02 14.12 -15.75
CA VAL A 27 0.63 14.52 -14.40
C VAL A 27 1.92 14.62 -13.59
N ALA A 28 2.48 15.82 -13.51
CA ALA A 28 3.60 16.10 -12.62
C ALA A 28 3.05 16.55 -11.27
N THR A 29 2.91 15.62 -10.33
CA THR A 29 2.80 16.01 -8.93
C THR A 29 4.16 16.56 -8.50
N ARG A 30 4.20 17.77 -7.94
CA ARG A 30 5.44 18.41 -7.48
C ARG A 30 6.00 17.60 -6.31
N ARG A 31 6.83 16.58 -6.59
CA ARG A 31 7.54 15.86 -5.52
C ARG A 31 8.55 16.81 -4.89
N VAL A 32 8.16 17.41 -3.78
CA VAL A 32 9.10 18.10 -2.90
C VAL A 32 10.01 17.03 -2.29
N ARG A 33 11.27 17.36 -2.02
CA ARG A 33 12.21 16.45 -1.33
C ARG A 33 11.73 16.01 0.07
N ASN A 34 10.66 16.66 0.57
CA ASN A 34 9.89 16.40 1.78
C ASN A 34 8.38 16.23 1.48
N ASP A 35 8.02 15.70 0.30
CA ASP A 35 6.62 15.39 -0.01
C ASP A 35 6.10 14.52 1.13
N LEU A 36 5.14 15.05 1.89
CA LEU A 36 4.54 14.37 3.02
C LEU A 36 4.10 13.01 2.49
N LYS A 37 4.72 11.93 3.00
CA LYS A 37 4.36 10.56 2.65
C LYS A 37 2.84 10.49 2.62
N ALA A 38 2.27 10.14 1.47
CA ALA A 38 0.82 10.10 1.25
C ALA A 38 0.15 9.57 2.52
N ASP A 39 -0.77 10.36 3.10
CA ASP A 39 -1.27 10.10 4.45
C ASP A 39 -1.86 8.68 4.57
N ILE A 40 -2.41 8.20 3.46
CA ILE A 40 -2.92 6.86 3.28
C ILE A 40 -2.07 6.13 2.23
N ALA A 41 -1.44 5.02 2.62
CA ALA A 41 -0.69 4.16 1.71
C ALA A 41 -1.62 3.26 0.89
N SER A 42 -1.19 2.85 -0.30
CA SER A 42 -1.82 1.75 -1.05
C SER A 42 -1.28 0.41 -0.58
N VAL A 43 -2.09 -0.66 -0.66
CA VAL A 43 -1.61 -2.04 -0.42
C VAL A 43 -0.51 -2.46 -1.40
N ASP A 44 -0.48 -1.87 -2.59
CA ASP A 44 0.50 -2.16 -3.63
C ASP A 44 1.82 -1.39 -3.47
N ASP A 45 1.85 -0.41 -2.56
CA ASP A 45 3.06 0.37 -2.32
C ASP A 45 4.18 -0.49 -1.72
N PRO A 46 5.45 -0.15 -1.95
CA PRO A 46 6.56 -0.83 -1.30
C PRO A 46 6.56 -0.53 0.20
N VAL A 47 6.91 -1.52 1.03
CA VAL A 47 6.88 -1.38 2.51
C VAL A 47 7.69 -0.19 3.05
N GLY A 48 8.69 0.29 2.30
CA GLY A 48 9.46 1.49 2.66
C GLY A 48 8.65 2.80 2.70
N THR A 49 7.43 2.83 2.16
CA THR A 49 6.52 3.97 2.32
C THR A 49 6.00 4.09 3.76
N LEU A 50 5.95 3.00 4.53
CA LEU A 50 5.52 3.01 5.94
C LEU A 50 6.49 3.78 6.85
N LEU A 51 6.01 4.17 8.03
CA LEU A 51 6.81 4.83 9.06
C LEU A 51 7.81 3.85 9.68
N HIS A 52 8.98 4.35 10.08
CA HIS A 52 10.05 3.59 10.73
C HIS A 52 10.61 2.39 9.93
N MET A 53 10.25 2.26 8.65
CA MET A 53 10.80 1.26 7.73
C MET A 53 12.09 1.77 7.08
N GLY A 54 13.19 1.67 7.83
CA GLY A 54 14.53 1.95 7.32
C GLY A 54 15.05 0.87 6.36
N ARG A 55 16.15 1.16 5.65
CA ARG A 55 16.77 0.22 4.69
C ARG A 55 17.08 -1.15 5.30
N GLU A 56 17.59 -1.17 6.53
CA GLU A 56 17.89 -2.39 7.28
C GLU A 56 16.62 -3.19 7.62
N THR A 57 15.57 -2.52 8.10
CA THR A 57 14.28 -3.16 8.40
C THR A 57 13.65 -3.75 7.13
N ILE A 58 13.69 -3.02 6.00
CA ILE A 58 13.21 -3.51 4.71
C ILE A 58 14.03 -4.72 4.25
N ARG A 59 15.36 -4.72 4.45
CA ARG A 59 16.22 -5.86 4.10
C ARG A 59 15.84 -7.11 4.89
N LYS A 60 15.55 -6.95 6.19
CA LYS A 60 15.08 -8.05 7.05
C LYS A 60 13.69 -8.56 6.66
N LEU A 61 12.79 -7.66 6.28
CA LEU A 61 11.44 -8.01 5.81
C LEU A 61 11.45 -8.79 4.48
N LYS A 62 12.44 -8.54 3.61
CA LYS A 62 12.60 -9.31 2.36
C LYS A 62 12.94 -10.78 2.61
N ASN A 63 13.68 -11.09 3.67
CA ASN A 63 14.06 -12.46 4.04
C ASN A 63 13.92 -12.65 5.56
N LEU A 64 12.68 -12.80 6.02
CA LEU A 64 12.35 -12.86 7.45
C LEU A 64 13.01 -14.07 8.13
N ARG A 65 13.07 -15.23 7.47
CA ARG A 65 13.67 -16.46 8.02
C ARG A 65 15.15 -16.27 8.35
N THR A 66 15.95 -15.79 7.40
CA THR A 66 17.37 -15.51 7.66
C THR A 66 17.57 -14.42 8.71
N ALA A 67 16.69 -13.41 8.76
CA ALA A 67 16.76 -12.38 9.79
C ALA A 67 16.39 -12.92 11.19
N ALA A 68 15.49 -13.90 11.25
CA ALA A 68 15.08 -14.58 12.48
C ALA A 68 16.17 -15.53 12.98
N GLU A 69 16.79 -16.32 12.08
CA GLU A 69 17.96 -17.16 12.37
C GLU A 69 19.13 -16.31 12.93
N GLN A 70 19.44 -15.17 12.31
CA GLN A 70 20.45 -14.23 12.80
C GLN A 70 20.13 -13.65 14.18
N ALA A 71 18.85 -13.60 14.56
CA ALA A 71 18.40 -13.15 15.88
C ALA A 71 18.23 -14.30 16.89
N GLY A 72 18.51 -15.55 16.50
CA GLY A 72 18.29 -16.74 17.32
C GLY A 72 16.81 -16.98 17.64
N LYS A 73 15.90 -16.61 16.74
CA LYS A 73 14.45 -16.80 16.90
C LYS A 73 13.91 -17.64 15.75
N GLU A 74 13.12 -18.65 16.08
CA GLU A 74 12.34 -19.38 15.08
C GLU A 74 11.00 -18.68 14.87
N ILE A 75 10.79 -18.21 13.64
CA ILE A 75 9.54 -17.58 13.21
C ILE A 75 8.97 -18.44 12.08
N ASN A 76 7.87 -19.13 12.36
CA ASN A 76 7.20 -19.99 11.38
C ASN A 76 6.09 -19.20 10.66
N ILE A 77 6.48 -18.48 9.60
CA ILE A 77 5.55 -17.72 8.75
C ILE A 77 5.73 -18.21 7.29
N PRO A 78 4.63 -18.52 6.58
CA PRO A 78 4.68 -18.93 5.18
C PRO A 78 5.12 -17.78 4.25
N GLU A 79 4.77 -16.54 4.56
CA GLU A 79 5.26 -15.35 3.86
C GLU A 79 6.69 -14.97 4.31
N ASN A 80 7.70 -15.67 3.80
CA ASN A 80 9.11 -15.38 4.09
C ASN A 80 9.58 -14.03 3.51
N ARG A 81 8.82 -13.46 2.56
CA ARG A 81 9.20 -12.27 1.79
C ARG A 81 8.09 -11.22 1.83
N VAL A 82 8.37 -10.11 2.50
CA VAL A 82 7.45 -8.98 2.67
C VAL A 82 7.99 -7.79 1.90
N VAL A 83 7.38 -7.48 0.75
CA VAL A 83 7.86 -6.43 -0.19
C VAL A 83 6.87 -5.29 -0.30
N LYS A 84 5.57 -5.59 -0.27
CA LYS A 84 4.47 -4.63 -0.37
C LYS A 84 3.82 -4.35 0.97
N VAL A 85 3.16 -3.21 1.10
CA VAL A 85 2.39 -2.83 2.29
C VAL A 85 1.30 -3.87 2.59
N GLY A 86 0.66 -4.45 1.57
CA GLY A 86 -0.30 -5.55 1.73
C GLY A 86 0.30 -6.80 2.38
N ASP A 87 1.52 -7.20 2.00
CA ASP A 87 2.23 -8.33 2.61
C ASP A 87 2.49 -8.05 4.10
N PHE A 88 2.90 -6.81 4.42
CA PHE A 88 3.12 -6.39 5.81
C PHE A 88 1.80 -6.30 6.60
N GLN A 89 0.69 -5.93 5.95
CA GLN A 89 -0.64 -5.92 6.56
C GLN A 89 -1.09 -7.33 6.95
N ALA A 90 -0.85 -8.33 6.11
CA ALA A 90 -1.11 -9.73 6.43
C ALA A 90 -0.26 -10.22 7.62
N LEU A 91 1.03 -9.88 7.62
CA LEU A 91 1.95 -10.18 8.72
C LEU A 91 1.46 -9.59 10.05
N VAL A 92 1.04 -8.32 10.03
CA VAL A 92 0.52 -7.61 11.20
C VAL A 92 -0.76 -8.24 11.74
N ARG A 93 -1.71 -8.59 10.87
CA ARG A 93 -2.97 -9.24 11.29
C ARG A 93 -2.70 -10.57 11.99
N ARG A 94 -1.70 -11.31 11.55
CA ARG A 94 -1.28 -12.56 12.19
C ARG A 94 -0.57 -12.32 13.52
N ALA A 95 0.30 -11.32 13.57
CA ALA A 95 0.95 -10.89 14.81
C ALA A 95 -0.06 -10.35 15.85
N ASP A 96 -1.24 -9.88 15.44
CA ASP A 96 -2.30 -9.49 16.37
C ASP A 96 -3.02 -10.71 16.98
N GLN A 97 -3.04 -11.85 16.29
CA GLN A 97 -3.60 -13.11 16.79
C GLN A 97 -2.61 -13.87 17.69
N ASP A 98 -1.31 -13.62 17.52
CA ASP A 98 -0.24 -14.27 18.26
C ASP A 98 0.72 -13.22 18.88
N GLY A 99 0.53 -12.97 20.18
CA GLY A 99 1.36 -12.03 20.94
C GLY A 99 2.84 -12.43 21.01
N HIS A 100 3.14 -13.73 20.98
CA HIS A 100 4.53 -14.22 20.97
C HIS A 100 5.19 -13.91 19.63
N LEU A 101 4.49 -14.16 18.53
CA LEU A 101 4.93 -13.79 17.18
C LEU A 101 5.21 -12.29 17.06
N ARG A 102 4.33 -11.44 17.63
CA ARG A 102 4.55 -9.99 17.68
C ARG A 102 5.83 -9.62 18.41
N GLN A 103 6.09 -10.24 19.56
CA GLN A 103 7.30 -9.97 20.33
C GLN A 103 8.56 -10.39 19.56
N GLN A 104 8.54 -11.58 18.94
CA GLN A 104 9.64 -12.07 18.10
C GLN A 104 9.90 -11.15 16.91
N LEU A 105 8.85 -10.75 16.18
CA LEU A 105 8.96 -9.83 15.04
C LEU A 105 9.56 -8.47 15.44
N ARG A 106 9.13 -7.91 16.58
CA ARG A 106 9.70 -6.67 17.13
C ARG A 106 11.21 -6.82 17.41
N CYS A 107 11.62 -7.93 18.01
CA CYS A 107 13.03 -8.22 18.28
C CYS A 107 13.84 -8.37 16.98
N VAL A 108 13.36 -9.16 16.03
CA VAL A 108 14.03 -9.39 14.73
C VAL A 108 14.17 -8.08 13.95
N LEU A 109 13.09 -7.31 13.85
CA LEU A 109 13.05 -6.04 13.13
C LEU A 109 13.71 -4.88 13.89
N LYS A 110 14.09 -5.09 15.17
CA LYS A 110 14.64 -4.06 16.07
C LYS A 110 13.73 -2.82 16.17
N LEU A 111 12.42 -3.05 16.27
CA LEU A 111 11.43 -1.99 16.41
C LEU A 111 10.98 -1.87 17.87
N SER A 112 10.96 -0.64 18.40
CA SER A 112 10.33 -0.35 19.69
C SER A 112 8.81 -0.54 19.60
N GLU A 113 8.13 -0.56 20.76
CA GLU A 113 6.69 -0.76 20.77
C GLU A 113 5.93 0.31 20.00
N ASP A 114 6.30 1.57 20.22
CA ASP A 114 5.63 2.72 19.62
C ASP A 114 5.83 2.73 18.10
N LYS A 115 7.08 2.47 17.65
CA LYS A 115 7.39 2.36 16.21
C LYS A 115 6.64 1.22 15.54
N TRP A 116 6.47 0.10 16.24
CA TRP A 116 5.66 -1.01 15.74
C TRP A 116 4.18 -0.63 15.64
N LYS A 117 3.61 0.01 16.69
CA LYS A 117 2.21 0.46 16.70
C LYS A 117 1.92 1.43 15.57
N GLU A 118 2.76 2.45 15.37
CA GLU A 118 2.61 3.42 14.28
C GLU A 118 2.70 2.77 12.89
N ALA A 119 3.66 1.87 12.69
CA ALA A 119 3.80 1.14 11.43
C ALA A 119 2.60 0.22 11.16
N ARG A 120 2.11 -0.47 12.20
CA ARG A 120 0.90 -1.32 12.16
C ARG A 120 -0.32 -0.50 11.79
N GLU A 121 -0.57 0.60 12.48
CA GLU A 121 -1.75 1.44 12.27
C GLU A 121 -1.79 1.96 10.83
N ARG A 122 -0.64 2.40 10.30
CA ARG A 122 -0.56 2.88 8.93
C ARG A 122 -0.70 1.77 7.88
N ALA A 123 -0.18 0.58 8.16
CA ALA A 123 -0.39 -0.58 7.30
C ALA A 123 -1.86 -1.05 7.29
N LEU A 124 -2.55 -0.99 8.43
CA LEU A 124 -3.96 -1.34 8.53
C LEU A 124 -4.87 -0.30 7.84
N ARG A 125 -4.46 0.97 7.81
CA ARG A 125 -5.13 2.03 7.02
C ARG A 125 -4.87 1.95 5.52
N ALA A 126 -3.97 1.08 5.06
CA ALA A 126 -3.65 1.00 3.65
C ALA A 126 -4.87 0.59 2.82
N VAL A 127 -5.09 1.31 1.71
CA VAL A 127 -6.28 1.14 0.86
C VAL A 127 -5.96 0.27 -0.35
N VAL A 128 -6.96 -0.49 -0.79
CA VAL A 128 -6.92 -1.17 -2.08
C VAL A 128 -7.38 -0.17 -3.14
N PRO A 129 -6.60 0.06 -4.22
CA PRO A 129 -7.01 0.99 -5.27
C PRO A 129 -8.29 0.50 -5.95
N ASP A 130 -9.36 1.29 -5.86
CA ASP A 130 -10.62 1.05 -6.59
C ASP A 130 -10.44 1.50 -8.05
N ASN A 131 -9.89 0.61 -8.89
CA ASN A 131 -9.71 0.86 -10.32
C ASN A 131 -11.02 0.74 -11.12
N ARG A 132 -12.18 0.74 -10.47
CA ARG A 132 -13.48 0.65 -11.15
C ARG A 132 -13.89 2.01 -11.71
N MET A 133 -14.29 2.00 -12.98
CA MET A 133 -14.84 3.17 -13.65
C MET A 133 -16.23 3.48 -13.06
N ARG A 134 -16.40 4.65 -12.45
CA ARG A 134 -17.70 5.13 -11.98
C ARG A 134 -18.22 6.21 -12.92
N ALA A 135 -19.42 6.02 -13.47
CA ALA A 135 -20.12 7.04 -14.24
C ALA A 135 -20.91 7.94 -13.27
N TRP A 136 -20.76 9.26 -13.42
CA TRP A 136 -21.57 10.23 -12.70
C TRP A 136 -22.71 10.70 -13.60
N TYR A 137 -23.93 10.66 -13.10
CA TYR A 137 -25.10 11.17 -13.79
C TYR A 137 -25.54 12.46 -13.08
N ALA A 138 -25.61 13.57 -13.82
CA ALA A 138 -26.20 14.79 -13.31
C ALA A 138 -27.70 14.55 -13.10
N ASN A 139 -28.19 14.71 -11.87
CA ASN A 139 -29.62 14.72 -11.62
C ASN A 139 -30.27 15.82 -12.47
N ARG A 140 -31.13 15.43 -13.42
CA ARG A 140 -32.04 16.37 -14.09
C ARG A 140 -33.16 16.70 -13.13
N ARG A 141 -33.22 17.95 -12.67
CA ARG A 141 -34.48 18.57 -12.27
C ARG A 141 -35.20 19.07 -13.52
#